data_AF-A0A2B8BFN2-F1
#
_entry.id   AF-A0A2B8BFN2-F1
#
_cell.length_a   1.000
_cell.length_b   1.000
_cell.length_c   1.000
_cell.angle_alpha   90.00
_cell.angle_beta   90.00
_cell.angle_gamma   90.00
#
_symmetry.space_group_name_H-M   'P 1'
#
loop_
_entity.id
_entity.type
_entity.pdbx_description
1 polymer ?
#
loop_
_entity_poly.entity_id
_entity_poly.type
_entity_poly.pdbx_seq_one_letter_code
_entity_poly.pdbx_strand_id
1 'polypeptide(L)'
;MSVRKPSAAEMTALLAFHATVSGAFIVAYLTGDEDSYGMHVFAGYAVLAAILLRVGAGLLVPAGSPLRLPRPSAGAVAGWLRRLFAGDAKARTDRSPLTAWMAAVLLAGVGLAAATGAVADFLVTVEHLHKEIGEASLPLILAHIALVFALHGLKRLPPGLASRWTAWRSPPANRMIP
;
A
#
# COMPACT_ATOMS: atom_id res chain seq x y z
N MET A 1 -24.67 -11.75 3.17
CA MET A 1 -24.23 -10.67 4.07
C MET A 1 -24.24 -9.36 3.29
N SER A 2 -25.05 -8.38 3.69
CA SER A 2 -25.05 -7.07 3.02
C SER A 2 -23.70 -6.37 3.26
N VAL A 3 -23.13 -5.79 2.21
CA VAL A 3 -21.88 -5.04 2.30
C VAL A 3 -22.17 -3.75 3.05
N ARG A 4 -21.70 -3.64 4.30
CA ARG A 4 -21.77 -2.39 5.08
C ARG A 4 -20.98 -1.31 4.33
N LYS A 5 -21.62 -0.17 4.05
CA LYS A 5 -20.92 0.99 3.49
C LYS A 5 -20.03 1.64 4.56
N PRO A 6 -18.80 2.05 4.22
CA PRO A 6 -17.95 2.86 5.10
C PRO A 6 -18.68 4.12 5.58
N SER A 7 -18.52 4.47 6.85
CA SER A 7 -18.97 5.78 7.34
C SER A 7 -17.99 6.88 6.91
N ALA A 8 -18.47 8.13 6.88
CA ALA A 8 -17.60 9.28 6.61
C ALA A 8 -16.45 9.36 7.62
N ALA A 9 -16.72 9.09 8.90
CA ALA A 9 -15.69 9.08 9.95
C ALA A 9 -14.60 8.03 9.71
N GLU A 10 -14.96 6.82 9.28
CA GLU A 10 -14.00 5.76 8.95
C GLU A 10 -13.09 6.18 7.77
N MET A 11 -13.65 6.84 6.76
CA MET A 11 -12.88 7.34 5.62
C MET A 11 -11.99 8.52 6.00
N THR A 12 -12.49 9.46 6.79
CA THR A 12 -11.71 10.60 7.30
C THR A 12 -10.55 10.11 8.16
N ALA A 13 -10.76 9.12 9.02
CA ALA A 13 -9.70 8.54 9.84
C ALA A 13 -8.60 7.89 8.99
N LEU A 14 -8.95 7.18 7.91
CA LEU A 14 -7.96 6.61 6.99
C LEU A 14 -7.19 7.68 6.23
N LEU A 15 -7.87 8.75 5.79
CA LEU A 15 -7.23 9.86 5.09
C LEU A 15 -6.29 10.63 6.03
N ALA A 16 -6.73 10.92 7.24
CA ALA A 16 -5.91 11.56 8.26
C ALA A 16 -4.68 10.71 8.60
N PHE A 17 -4.86 9.41 8.84
CA PHE A 17 -3.75 8.47 9.04
C PHE A 17 -2.76 8.51 7.88
N HIS A 18 -3.25 8.42 6.64
CA HIS A 18 -2.39 8.47 5.47
C HIS A 18 -1.62 9.79 5.38
N ALA A 19 -2.30 10.93 5.52
CA ALA A 19 -1.69 12.25 5.45
C ALA A 19 -0.64 12.46 6.55
N THR A 20 -0.94 12.06 7.78
CA THR A 20 -0.01 12.12 8.92
C THR A 20 1.23 11.27 8.66
N VAL A 21 1.05 9.99 8.31
CA VAL A 21 2.19 9.09 8.06
C VAL A 21 3.02 9.57 6.88
N SER A 22 2.40 9.93 5.76
CA SER A 22 3.16 10.38 4.58
C SER A 22 3.89 11.70 4.82
N GLY A 23 3.23 12.67 5.48
CA GLY A 23 3.84 13.97 5.76
C GLY A 23 4.98 13.85 6.77
N ALA A 24 4.75 13.16 7.88
CA ALA A 24 5.77 12.95 8.90
C ALA A 24 6.93 12.08 8.37
N PHE A 25 6.67 11.08 7.53
CA PHE A 25 7.73 10.31 6.89
C PHE A 25 8.63 11.19 6.02
N ILE A 26 8.06 12.06 5.17
CA ILE A 26 8.83 12.95 4.31
C ILE A 26 9.71 13.88 5.15
N VAL A 27 9.15 14.47 6.22
CA VAL A 27 9.92 15.32 7.14
C VAL A 27 11.05 14.50 7.75
N ALA A 28 10.75 13.36 8.38
CA ALA A 28 11.75 12.51 9.01
C ALA A 28 12.89 12.13 8.06
N TYR A 29 12.56 11.72 6.83
CA TYR A 29 13.56 11.32 5.85
C TYR A 29 14.47 12.48 5.41
N LEU A 30 13.93 13.69 5.26
CA LEU A 30 14.68 14.85 4.79
C LEU A 30 15.46 15.58 5.90
N THR A 31 15.13 15.33 7.17
CA THR A 31 15.74 16.06 8.30
C THR A 31 16.64 15.19 9.18
N GLY A 32 17.08 14.04 8.67
CA GLY A 32 17.97 13.11 9.41
C GLY A 32 19.36 13.68 9.71
N ASP A 33 19.73 14.80 9.09
CA ASP A 33 21.01 15.47 9.27
C ASP A 33 21.07 16.30 10.56
N GLU A 34 22.29 16.53 11.05
CA GLU A 34 22.61 17.15 12.35
C GLU A 34 21.86 18.47 12.60
N ASP A 35 21.82 19.37 11.61
CA ASP A 35 21.20 20.70 11.72
C ASP A 35 19.66 20.66 11.89
N SER A 36 19.03 19.53 11.58
CA SER A 36 17.56 19.39 11.59
C SER A 36 17.08 18.15 12.35
N TYR A 37 17.98 17.50 13.11
CA TYR A 37 17.73 16.23 13.78
C TYR A 37 16.51 16.26 14.72
N GLY A 38 16.25 17.40 15.37
CA GLY A 38 15.05 17.56 16.21
C GLY A 38 13.74 17.37 15.43
N MET A 39 13.68 17.80 14.17
CA MET A 39 12.53 17.55 13.29
C MET A 39 12.42 16.08 12.92
N HIS A 40 13.55 15.40 12.71
CA HIS A 40 13.58 13.97 12.40
C HIS A 40 12.98 13.15 13.53
N VAL A 41 13.45 13.40 14.76
CA VAL A 41 12.96 12.71 15.96
C VAL A 41 11.46 12.95 16.16
N PHE A 42 11.03 14.22 16.14
CA PHE A 42 9.61 14.57 16.30
C PHE A 42 8.72 13.88 15.23
N ALA A 43 9.14 13.95 13.97
CA ALA A 43 8.39 13.35 12.88
C ALA A 43 8.38 11.82 12.95
N GLY A 44 9.49 11.19 13.37
CA GLY A 44 9.58 9.75 13.65
C GLY A 44 8.58 9.31 14.72
N TYR A 45 8.48 10.05 15.83
CA TYR A 45 7.47 9.79 16.88
C TYR A 45 6.05 10.02 16.38
N ALA A 46 5.80 11.00 15.52
CA ALA A 46 4.49 11.22 14.91
C ALA A 46 4.07 10.03 14.03
N VAL A 47 4.99 9.47 13.23
CA VAL A 47 4.76 8.23 12.45
C VAL A 47 4.47 7.06 13.38
N LEU A 48 5.29 6.86 14.42
CA LEU A 48 5.12 5.76 15.37
C LEU A 48 3.75 5.83 16.07
N ALA A 49 3.38 7.00 16.58
CA ALA A 49 2.09 7.22 17.23
C ALA A 49 0.92 6.94 16.28
N ALA A 50 0.98 7.46 15.05
CA ALA A 50 -0.06 7.21 14.04
C ALA A 50 -0.21 5.72 13.72
N ILE A 51 0.90 4.98 13.60
CA ILE A 51 0.88 3.52 13.36
C ILE A 51 0.30 2.77 14.55
N LEU A 52 0.69 3.09 15.78
CA LEU A 52 0.15 2.46 16.98
C LEU A 52 -1.36 2.68 17.10
N LEU A 53 -1.83 3.91 16.88
CA LEU A 53 -3.27 4.22 16.84
C LEU A 53 -3.98 3.44 15.74
N ARG A 54 -3.39 3.34 14.55
CA ARG A 54 -3.95 2.60 13.42
C ARG A 54 -4.06 1.11 13.68
N VAL A 55 -3.03 0.52 14.30
CA VAL A 55 -3.01 -0.90 14.67
C VAL A 55 -4.02 -1.16 15.77
N GLY A 56 -4.03 -0.34 16.84
CA GLY A 56 -5.01 -0.42 17.92
C GLY A 56 -6.45 -0.36 17.41
N ALA A 57 -6.78 0.67 16.61
CA ALA A 57 -8.10 0.78 15.99
C ALA A 57 -8.43 -0.43 15.09
N GLY A 58 -7.47 -0.90 14.29
CA GLY A 58 -7.66 -2.02 13.38
C GLY A 58 -7.88 -3.37 14.04
N LEU A 59 -7.42 -3.55 15.28
CA LEU A 59 -7.66 -4.74 16.11
C LEU A 59 -9.04 -4.71 16.79
N LEU A 60 -9.54 -3.52 17.13
CA LEU A 60 -10.78 -3.34 17.90
C LEU A 60 -12.04 -3.27 17.02
N VAL A 61 -11.93 -2.88 15.75
CA VAL A 61 -13.10 -2.73 14.86
C VAL A 61 -13.65 -4.06 14.31
N PRO A 62 -14.97 -4.17 14.11
CA PRO A 62 -15.61 -5.40 13.63
C PRO A 62 -15.23 -5.75 12.19
N ALA A 63 -15.49 -7.00 11.83
CA ALA A 63 -15.32 -7.49 10.46
C ALA A 63 -16.13 -6.67 9.46
N GLY A 64 -15.50 -6.29 8.34
CA GLY A 64 -16.13 -5.49 7.30
C GLY A 64 -15.94 -3.97 7.45
N SER A 65 -15.39 -3.48 8.58
CA SER A 65 -14.93 -2.09 8.65
C SER A 65 -13.69 -1.88 7.78
N PRO A 66 -13.60 -0.77 7.02
CA PRO A 66 -12.38 -0.41 6.29
C PRO A 66 -11.21 -0.06 7.21
N LEU A 67 -11.47 0.21 8.50
CA LEU A 67 -10.44 0.41 9.51
C LEU A 67 -9.80 -0.91 9.96
N ARG A 68 -10.36 -2.07 9.61
CA ARG A 68 -9.75 -3.35 10.00
C ARG A 68 -8.36 -3.50 9.40
N LEU A 69 -7.48 -4.22 10.09
CA LEU A 69 -6.15 -4.53 9.58
C LEU A 69 -6.25 -5.29 8.23
N PRO A 70 -5.30 -5.04 7.31
CA PRO A 70 -5.26 -5.73 6.03
C PRO A 70 -5.09 -7.24 6.24
N ARG A 71 -5.76 -8.02 5.38
CA ARG A 71 -5.68 -9.49 5.38
C ARG A 71 -5.13 -9.96 4.04
N PRO A 72 -3.80 -9.92 3.86
CA PRO A 72 -3.18 -10.42 2.64
C PRO A 72 -3.53 -11.91 2.42
N SER A 73 -3.83 -12.27 1.17
CA SER A 73 -4.15 -13.65 0.79
C SER A 73 -3.48 -13.98 -0.54
N ALA A 74 -2.59 -14.98 -0.54
CA ALA A 74 -1.92 -15.45 -1.74
C ALA A 74 -2.91 -16.04 -2.76
N GLY A 75 -3.91 -16.80 -2.28
CA GLY A 75 -4.97 -17.36 -3.13
C GLY A 75 -5.80 -16.28 -3.82
N ALA A 76 -6.10 -15.17 -3.13
CA ALA A 76 -6.82 -14.04 -3.74
C ALA A 76 -5.98 -13.37 -4.84
N VAL A 77 -4.67 -13.20 -4.63
CA VAL A 77 -3.75 -12.66 -5.64
C VAL A 77 -3.66 -13.59 -6.85
N ALA A 78 -3.43 -14.88 -6.65
CA ALA A 78 -3.36 -15.85 -7.73
C ALA A 78 -4.66 -15.90 -8.55
N GLY A 79 -5.81 -15.89 -7.87
CA GLY A 79 -7.12 -15.85 -8.52
C GLY A 79 -7.35 -14.57 -9.33
N TRP A 80 -6.93 -13.42 -8.79
CA TRP A 80 -7.01 -12.13 -9.48
C TRP A 80 -6.09 -12.07 -10.69
N LEU A 81 -4.83 -12.52 -10.58
CA LEU A 81 -3.89 -12.58 -11.70
C LEU A 81 -4.41 -13.47 -12.83
N ARG A 82 -4.93 -14.66 -12.50
CA ARG A 82 -5.52 -15.55 -13.49
C ARG A 82 -6.67 -14.89 -14.26
N ARG A 83 -7.58 -14.19 -13.56
CA ARG A 83 -8.67 -13.43 -14.22
C ARG A 83 -8.12 -12.30 -15.08
N LEU A 84 -7.10 -11.60 -14.60
CA LEU A 84 -6.46 -10.51 -15.32
C LEU A 84 -5.83 -10.97 -16.64
N PHE A 85 -5.08 -12.08 -16.60
CA PHE A 85 -4.47 -12.68 -17.80
C PHE A 85 -5.51 -13.32 -18.73
N ALA A 86 -6.65 -13.77 -18.21
CA ALA A 86 -7.79 -14.20 -19.02
C ALA A 86 -8.54 -13.04 -19.70
N GLY A 87 -8.13 -11.79 -19.49
CA GLY A 87 -8.74 -10.61 -20.11
C GLY A 87 -10.05 -10.17 -19.46
N ASP A 88 -10.36 -10.63 -18.25
CA ASP A 88 -11.56 -10.23 -17.53
C ASP A 88 -11.53 -8.72 -17.21
N ALA A 89 -12.38 -7.96 -17.91
CA ALA A 89 -12.48 -6.53 -17.72
C ALA A 89 -12.84 -6.14 -16.27
N LYS A 90 -13.61 -6.98 -15.57
CA LYS A 90 -14.01 -6.76 -14.18
C LYS A 90 -12.82 -6.91 -13.23
N ALA A 91 -11.86 -7.78 -13.54
CA ALA A 91 -10.65 -7.91 -12.73
C ALA A 91 -9.79 -6.64 -12.73
N ARG A 92 -9.90 -5.80 -13.77
CA ARG A 92 -9.21 -4.50 -13.85
C ARG A 92 -9.86 -3.44 -12.97
N THR A 93 -11.19 -3.44 -12.86
CA THR A 93 -11.96 -2.42 -12.12
C THR A 93 -12.17 -2.75 -10.65
N ASP A 94 -12.25 -4.05 -10.32
CA ASP A 94 -12.32 -4.57 -8.95
C ASP A 94 -11.12 -4.11 -8.11
N ARG A 95 -11.29 -4.10 -6.77
CA ARG A 95 -10.20 -3.80 -5.85
C ARG A 95 -9.14 -4.89 -5.92
N SER A 96 -7.90 -4.53 -6.27
CA SER A 96 -6.80 -5.48 -6.34
C SER A 96 -6.41 -6.03 -4.95
N PRO A 97 -6.22 -7.36 -4.80
CA PRO A 97 -5.74 -7.97 -3.57
C PRO A 97 -4.30 -7.57 -3.22
N LEU A 98 -3.53 -7.03 -4.18
CA LEU A 98 -2.18 -6.48 -3.94
C LEU A 98 -2.23 -5.28 -2.98
N THR A 99 -3.35 -4.57 -2.91
CA THR A 99 -3.51 -3.44 -1.97
C THR A 99 -3.45 -3.88 -0.50
N ALA A 100 -3.92 -5.09 -0.18
CA ALA A 100 -3.84 -5.62 1.18
C ALA A 100 -2.41 -6.03 1.56
N TRP A 101 -1.68 -6.64 0.62
CA TRP A 101 -0.25 -6.95 0.79
C TRP A 101 0.58 -5.69 0.99
N MET A 102 0.41 -4.70 0.11
CA MET A 102 1.15 -3.45 0.20
C MET A 102 0.87 -2.71 1.51
N ALA A 103 -0.40 -2.66 1.95
CA ALA A 103 -0.74 -2.06 3.24
C ALA A 103 -0.08 -2.78 4.43
N ALA A 104 -0.02 -4.12 4.40
CA ALA A 104 0.63 -4.89 5.46
C ALA A 104 2.14 -4.65 5.48
N VAL A 105 2.79 -4.66 4.31
CA VAL A 105 4.23 -4.42 4.15
C VAL A 105 4.61 -3.00 4.57
N LEU A 106 3.82 -1.98 4.21
CA LEU A 106 4.02 -0.59 4.66
C LEU A 106 3.86 -0.45 6.17
N LEU A 107 2.79 -0.99 6.76
CA LEU A 107 2.58 -0.92 8.20
C LEU A 107 3.72 -1.58 8.96
N ALA A 108 4.21 -2.73 8.49
CA ALA A 108 5.33 -3.43 9.10
C ALA A 108 6.65 -2.70 8.88
N GLY A 109 7.00 -2.34 7.64
CA GLY A 109 8.30 -1.74 7.31
C GLY A 109 8.47 -0.34 7.88
N VAL A 110 7.49 0.55 7.65
CA VAL A 110 7.53 1.93 8.19
C VAL A 110 7.36 1.90 9.71
N GLY A 111 6.52 0.99 10.23
CA GLY A 111 6.37 0.80 11.68
C GLY A 111 7.66 0.33 12.35
N LEU A 112 8.40 -0.58 11.72
CA LEU A 112 9.68 -1.06 12.21
C LEU A 112 10.75 0.04 12.12
N ALA A 113 10.78 0.83 11.05
CA ALA A 113 11.66 2.00 10.95
C ALA A 113 11.42 2.98 12.11
N ALA A 114 10.16 3.35 12.35
CA ALA A 114 9.81 4.29 13.41
C ALA A 114 10.07 3.71 14.82
N ALA A 115 9.79 2.41 15.03
CA ALA A 115 10.04 1.75 16.30
C ALA A 115 11.53 1.62 16.60
N THR A 116 12.35 1.24 15.62
CA THR A 116 13.81 1.16 15.80
C THR A 116 14.44 2.52 16.04
N GLY A 117 13.91 3.59 15.43
CA GLY A 117 14.33 4.96 15.70
C GLY A 117 14.06 5.38 17.16
N ALA A 118 12.83 5.13 17.63
CA ALA A 118 12.50 5.38 19.04
C ALA A 118 13.33 4.55 20.03
N VAL A 119 13.76 3.34 19.65
CA VAL A 119 14.67 2.53 20.49
C VAL A 119 16.09 3.07 20.44
N ALA A 120 16.56 3.58 19.30
CA ALA A 120 17.89 4.14 19.12
C ALA A 120 18.15 5.36 20.04
N ASP A 121 17.10 6.12 20.39
CA ASP A 121 17.18 7.20 21.40
C ASP A 121 17.70 6.71 22.77
N PHE A 122 17.49 5.43 23.09
CA PHE A 122 17.90 4.82 24.37
C PHE A 122 19.07 3.85 24.21
N LEU A 123 19.21 3.23 23.03
CA LEU A 123 20.18 2.18 22.73
C LEU A 123 20.92 2.50 21.44
N VAL A 124 22.06 3.19 21.55
CA VAL A 124 22.91 3.60 20.41
C VAL A 124 23.27 2.43 19.48
N THR A 125 23.38 1.21 20.00
CA THR A 125 23.64 0.01 19.17
C THR A 125 22.57 -0.27 18.12
N VAL A 126 21.36 0.31 18.26
CA VAL A 126 20.24 0.17 17.32
C VAL A 126 20.28 1.22 16.22
N GLU A 127 21.10 2.27 16.34
CA GLU A 127 21.19 3.37 15.35
C GLU A 127 21.49 2.85 13.94
N HIS A 128 22.46 1.94 13.80
CA HIS A 128 22.80 1.35 12.51
C HIS A 128 21.62 0.57 11.91
N LEU A 129 20.91 -0.21 12.74
CA LEU A 129 19.74 -0.96 12.32
C LEU A 129 18.61 -0.01 11.89
N HIS A 130 18.37 1.05 12.65
CA HIS A 130 17.39 2.08 12.31
C HIS A 130 17.72 2.73 10.96
N LYS A 131 18.99 3.09 10.73
CA LYS A 131 19.44 3.66 9.47
C LYS A 131 19.16 2.73 8.29
N GLU A 132 19.56 1.47 8.36
CA GLU A 132 19.32 0.50 7.28
C GLU A 132 17.83 0.30 6.98
N ILE A 133 17.00 0.18 8.02
CA ILE A 133 15.55 0.01 7.87
C ILE A 133 14.91 1.30 7.34
N GLY A 134 15.38 2.46 7.80
CA GLY A 134 14.97 3.78 7.32
C GLY A 134 15.27 3.94 5.82
N GLU A 135 16.48 3.63 5.37
CA GLU A 135 16.85 3.65 3.95
C GLU A 135 16.01 2.66 3.14
N ALA A 136 15.76 1.45 3.65
CA ALA A 136 14.92 0.44 2.98
C ALA A 136 13.43 0.83 2.91
N SER A 137 12.96 1.75 3.75
CA SER A 137 11.57 2.21 3.73
C SER A 137 11.26 3.12 2.54
N LEU A 138 12.24 3.86 2.00
CA LEU A 138 12.07 4.69 0.81
C LEU A 138 11.69 3.88 -0.43
N PRO A 139 12.46 2.86 -0.88
CA PRO A 139 12.08 2.07 -2.04
C PRO A 139 10.76 1.34 -1.83
N LEU A 140 10.41 0.99 -0.58
CA LEU A 140 9.11 0.41 -0.24
C LEU A 140 7.95 1.39 -0.47
N ILE A 141 8.11 2.66 -0.11
CA ILE A 141 7.14 3.73 -0.39
C ILE A 141 7.06 4.01 -1.90
N LEU A 142 8.19 4.04 -2.60
CA LEU A 142 8.20 4.19 -4.06
C LEU A 142 7.47 3.03 -4.74
N ALA A 143 7.66 1.79 -4.27
CA ALA A 143 6.93 0.63 -4.74
C ALA A 143 5.41 0.74 -4.48
N HIS A 144 5.02 1.30 -3.34
CA HIS A 144 3.61 1.62 -3.06
C HIS A 144 3.03 2.60 -4.08
N ILE A 145 3.73 3.72 -4.31
CA ILE A 145 3.32 4.75 -5.27
C ILE A 145 3.19 4.14 -6.67
N ALA A 146 4.21 3.42 -7.13
CA ALA A 146 4.23 2.74 -8.42
C ALA A 146 3.06 1.75 -8.56
N LEU A 147 2.77 0.96 -7.51
CA LEU A 147 1.63 0.03 -7.50
C LEU A 147 0.29 0.77 -7.65
N VAL A 148 0.09 1.87 -6.93
CA VAL A 148 -1.15 2.67 -7.02
C VAL A 148 -1.33 3.21 -8.45
N PHE A 149 -0.28 3.76 -9.05
CA PHE A 149 -0.31 4.22 -10.44
C PHE A 149 -0.57 3.09 -11.43
N ALA A 150 0.08 1.94 -11.27
CA ALA A 150 -0.13 0.78 -12.13
C ALA A 150 -1.59 0.28 -12.06
N LEU A 151 -2.16 0.17 -10.86
CA LEU A 151 -3.54 -0.26 -10.66
C LEU A 151 -4.55 0.76 -11.20
N HIS A 152 -4.28 2.05 -11.06
CA HIS A 152 -5.14 3.09 -11.62
C HIS A 152 -5.03 3.17 -13.16
N GLY A 153 -3.84 2.98 -13.72
CA GLY A 153 -3.64 2.87 -15.17
C GLY A 153 -4.35 1.65 -15.75
N LEU A 154 -4.33 0.51 -15.05
CA LEU A 154 -5.02 -0.71 -15.45
C LEU A 154 -6.53 -0.50 -15.64
N LYS A 155 -7.15 0.32 -14.79
CA LYS A 155 -8.58 0.69 -14.89
C LYS A 155 -8.92 1.53 -16.12
N ARG A 156 -7.94 2.25 -16.67
CA ARG A 156 -8.11 3.14 -17.82
C ARG A 156 -7.86 2.47 -19.17
N LEU A 157 -7.40 1.22 -19.18
CA LEU A 157 -7.14 0.51 -20.43
C LEU A 157 -8.45 0.23 -21.20
N PRO A 158 -8.52 0.52 -22.50
CA PRO A 158 -9.74 0.32 -23.28
C PRO A 158 -10.18 -1.17 -23.26
N PRO A 159 -11.49 -1.44 -23.22
CA PRO A 159 -12.03 -2.78 -23.43
C PRO A 159 -11.78 -3.16 -24.90
N GLY A 160 -10.70 -3.89 -25.17
CA GLY A 160 -10.33 -4.31 -26.52
C GLY A 160 -8.84 -4.58 -26.75
N LEU A 161 -7.95 -4.14 -25.84
CA LEU A 161 -6.51 -4.35 -26.02
C LEU A 161 -6.15 -5.85 -25.95
N ALA A 162 -6.80 -6.59 -25.06
CA ALA A 162 -6.62 -8.05 -24.91
C ALA A 162 -7.25 -8.85 -26.08
N SER A 163 -8.42 -8.42 -26.58
CA SER A 163 -9.06 -9.09 -27.73
C SER A 163 -8.32 -8.83 -29.05
N ARG A 164 -7.68 -7.66 -29.21
CA ARG A 164 -6.81 -7.37 -30.35
C ARG A 164 -5.55 -8.23 -30.35
N TRP A 165 -5.01 -8.57 -29.17
CA TRP A 165 -3.87 -9.47 -29.05
C TRP A 165 -4.22 -10.93 -29.38
N THR A 166 -5.38 -11.43 -28.96
CA THR A 166 -5.83 -12.78 -29.33
C THR A 166 -6.24 -12.88 -30.81
N ALA A 167 -6.91 -11.86 -31.36
CA ALA A 167 -7.27 -11.80 -32.78
C ALA A 167 -6.04 -11.74 -33.72
N TRP A 168 -4.92 -11.17 -33.25
CA TRP A 168 -3.66 -11.17 -33.99
C TRP A 168 -2.98 -12.54 -34.02
N ARG A 169 -3.22 -13.40 -33.02
CA ARG A 169 -2.70 -14.78 -32.94
C ARG A 169 -3.59 -15.82 -33.64
N SER A 170 -4.81 -15.48 -34.04
CA SER A 170 -5.66 -16.38 -34.81
C SER A 170 -5.10 -16.58 -36.23
N PRO A 171 -4.99 -17.83 -36.72
CA PRO A 171 -4.52 -18.10 -38.08
C PRO A 171 -5.44 -17.42 -39.12
N PRO A 172 -4.90 -16.99 -40.27
CA PRO A 172 -5.62 -16.17 -41.27
C PRO A 172 -6.88 -16.85 -41.84
N ALA A 173 -7.00 -18.17 -41.71
CA ALA A 173 -8.17 -18.94 -42.14
C ALA A 173 -9.49 -18.52 -41.46
N ASN A 174 -9.43 -17.85 -40.30
CA ASN A 174 -10.62 -17.41 -39.56
C ASN A 174 -10.97 -15.91 -39.75
N ARG A 175 -10.35 -15.24 -40.74
CA ARG A 175 -10.57 -13.80 -41.03
C ARG A 175 -11.58 -13.53 -42.15
N MET A 176 -12.26 -14.54 -42.69
CA MET A 176 -13.28 -14.33 -43.72
C MET A 176 -14.67 -14.50 -43.12
N ILE A 177 -15.40 -13.38 -42.99
CA ILE A 177 -16.86 -13.37 -42.82
C ILE A 177 -17.43 -13.15 -44.23
N PRO A 178 -18.48 -13.87 -44.67
CA PRO A 178 -19.27 -13.48 -45.85
C PRO A 178 -20.02 -12.16 -45.63
#